data_AF-A0A8T4VHC7-F1
#
_entry.id   AF-A0A8T4VHC7-F1
#
_cell.length_a   1.000
_cell.length_b   1.000
_cell.length_c   1.000
_cell.angle_alpha   90.00
_cell.angle_beta   90.00
_cell.angle_gamma   90.00
#
_symmetry.space_group_name_H-M   'P 1'
#
loop_
_entity.id
_entity.type
_entity.pdbx_description
1 polymer ?
#
loop_
_entity_poly.entity_id
_entity_poly.type
_entity_poly.pdbx_seq_one_letter_code
_entity_poly.pdbx_strand_id
1 'polypeptide(L)' 'METYQCLTCKRTATVRKDNDIPQCCGKKMSKVPKEICLQPSHPEHARPMEDEEPCDDGRGNIK' A
#
# COMPACT_ATOMS: atom_id res chain seq x y z
N MET A 1 -8.10 -9.56 8.86
CA MET A 1 -8.10 -8.30 9.63
C MET A 1 -8.39 -7.16 8.67
N GLU A 2 -9.27 -6.25 9.07
CA GLU A 2 -9.74 -5.12 8.26
C GLU A 2 -9.34 -3.81 8.94
N THR A 3 -8.88 -2.86 8.14
CA THR A 3 -8.46 -1.55 8.63
C THR A 3 -9.55 -0.54 8.31
N TYR A 4 -9.92 0.24 9.30
CA TYR A 4 -10.89 1.31 9.20
C TYR A 4 -10.20 2.64 9.50
N GLN A 5 -10.62 3.71 8.82
CA GLN A 5 -10.14 5.07 9.04
C GLN A 5 -11.31 5.99 9.38
N CYS A 6 -11.11 6.84 10.39
CA CYS A 6 -12.05 7.90 10.70
C CYS A 6 -11.80 9.09 9.76
N LEU A 7 -12.81 9.52 9.01
CA LEU A 7 -12.70 10.65 8.08
C LEU A 7 -12.55 12.00 8.80
N THR A 8 -12.93 12.09 10.07
CA THR A 8 -12.87 13.34 10.86
C THR A 8 -11.51 13.55 11.51
N CYS A 9 -10.98 12.53 12.21
CA CYS A 9 -9.71 12.63 12.96
C CYS A 9 -8.54 11.88 12.33
N LYS A 10 -8.74 11.23 11.16
CA LYS A 10 -7.75 10.43 10.42
C LYS A 10 -7.15 9.22 11.17
N ARG A 11 -7.62 8.90 12.38
CA ARG A 11 -7.19 7.71 13.13
C ARG A 11 -7.55 6.43 12.39
N THR A 12 -6.69 5.42 12.51
CA THR A 12 -6.88 4.09 11.95
C THR A 12 -7.08 3.06 13.06
N ALA A 13 -7.93 2.06 12.79
CA ALA A 13 -8.16 0.93 13.69
C ALA A 13 -8.18 -0.37 12.87
N THR A 14 -7.54 -1.42 13.39
CA THR A 14 -7.51 -2.74 12.74
C THR A 14 -8.30 -3.73 13.59
N VAL A 15 -9.36 -4.28 13.00
CA VAL A 15 -10.24 -5.26 13.66
C VAL A 15 -10.22 -6.59 12.92
N ARG A 16 -10.62 -7.67 13.59
CA ARG A 16 -10.81 -8.97 12.91
C ARG A 16 -12.03 -8.88 11.99
N LYS A 17 -12.03 -9.67 10.92
CA LYS A 17 -13.05 -9.64 9.83
C LYS A 17 -14.48 -9.93 10.31
N ASP A 18 -14.59 -10.53 11.49
CA ASP A 18 -15.83 -10.98 12.11
C ASP A 18 -16.35 -9.99 13.17
N ASN A 19 -15.63 -8.89 13.43
CA ASN A 19 -16.01 -7.90 14.44
C ASN A 19 -16.80 -6.74 13.82
N ASP A 20 -17.65 -6.10 14.63
CA ASP A 20 -18.45 -4.95 14.21
C ASP A 20 -17.57 -3.75 13.80
N ILE A 21 -18.13 -2.89 12.93
CA ILE A 21 -17.44 -1.72 12.39
C ILE A 21 -17.16 -0.72 13.52
N PRO A 22 -15.91 -0.33 13.78
CA PRO A 22 -15.59 0.55 14.90
C PRO A 22 -16.20 1.94 14.74
N GLN A 23 -16.64 2.53 15.86
CA GLN A 23 -17.18 3.88 15.91
C GLN A 23 -16.10 4.87 16.39
N CYS A 24 -15.94 5.99 15.68
CA CYS A 24 -15.01 7.06 16.03
C CYS A 24 -15.64 8.42 15.73
N CYS A 25 -15.45 9.40 16.62
CA CYS A 25 -16.06 10.72 16.52
C CYS A 25 -17.60 10.68 16.40
N GLY A 26 -18.25 9.69 17.02
CA GLY A 26 -19.70 9.49 16.99
C GLY A 26 -20.23 8.85 15.70
N LYS A 27 -19.39 8.51 14.72
CA LYS A 27 -19.79 7.87 13.45
C LYS A 27 -19.06 6.55 13.22
N LYS A 28 -19.67 5.64 12.44
CA LYS A 28 -18.98 4.42 11.99
C LYS A 28 -17.79 4.79 11.10
N MET A 29 -16.64 4.17 11.34
CA MET A 29 -15.43 4.42 10.56
C MET A 29 -15.56 3.82 9.14
N SER A 30 -14.82 4.38 8.18
CA SER A 30 -14.85 3.93 6.79
C SER A 30 -13.77 2.88 6.54
N LYS A 31 -14.09 1.81 5.81
CA LYS A 31 -13.14 0.73 5.52
C LYS A 31 -12.07 1.24 4.56
N VAL A 32 -10.80 1.00 4.88
CA VAL A 32 -9.68 1.34 4.00
C VAL A 32 -9.47 0.17 3.03
N PRO A 33 -9.74 0.34 1.72
CA PRO A 33 -9.48 -0.70 0.74
C PRO A 33 -7.97 -0.91 0.61
N LYS A 34 -7.52 -2.13 0.88
CA LYS A 34 -6.10 -2.53 0.72
C LYS A 34 -5.72 -2.79 -0.74
N GLU A 35 -6.71 -2.80 -1.62
CA GLU A 35 -6.57 -3.05 -3.05
C GLU A 35 -5.76 -1.94 -3.73
N ILE A 36 -5.86 -0.70 -3.22
CA ILE A 36 -5.07 0.45 -3.67
C ILE A 36 -3.57 0.25 -3.44
N CYS A 37 -3.16 -0.47 -2.39
CA CYS A 37 -1.74 -0.76 -2.14
C CYS A 37 -1.16 -1.79 -3.12
N LEU A 38 -2.02 -2.58 -3.77
CA LEU A 38 -1.63 -3.59 -4.74
C LEU A 38 -1.68 -3.06 -6.18
N GLN A 39 -2.29 -1.90 -6.38
CA GLN A 39 -2.38 -1.27 -7.70
C GLN A 39 -1.28 -0.21 -7.84
N PRO A 40 -0.43 -0.30 -8.88
CA PRO A 40 0.43 0.81 -9.23
C PRO A 40 -0.49 2.00 -9.55
N SER A 41 -0.40 3.05 -8.73
CA SER A 41 -1.35 4.16 -8.75
C SER A 41 -1.29 4.92 -10.08
N HIS A 42 -0.15 4.84 -10.77
CA HIS A 42 0.10 5.33 -12.12
C HIS A 42 1.08 4.39 -12.85
N PRO A 43 1.12 4.39 -14.19
CA PRO A 43 2.07 3.61 -14.99
C PRO A 43 3.54 3.85 -14.60
N GLU A 44 3.86 5.03 -14.07
CA GLU A 44 5.21 5.38 -13.62
C GLU A 44 5.65 4.65 -12.33
N HIS A 45 4.68 4.06 -11.59
CA HIS A 45 4.94 3.19 -10.45
C HIS A 45 5.03 1.70 -10.84
N ALA A 46 4.89 1.40 -12.14
CA ALA A 46 5.00 0.05 -12.69
C ALA A 46 6.42 -0.28 -13.16
N ARG A 47 7.44 0.44 -12.68
CA ARG A 47 8.81 -0.09 -12.78
C ARG A 47 8.86 -1.26 -11.80
N PRO A 48 8.93 -2.51 -12.27
CA PRO A 48 9.14 -3.60 -11.36
C PRO A 48 10.48 -3.34 -10.67
N MET A 49 10.61 -3.70 -9.39
CA MET A 49 11.94 -3.97 -8.84
C MET A 49 12.43 -5.25 -9.53
N GLU A 50 12.67 -5.19 -10.85
CA GLU A 50 13.60 -6.11 -11.46
C GLU A 50 14.91 -5.81 -10.77
N ASP A 51 15.49 -6.85 -10.15
CA ASP A 51 16.84 -6.80 -9.63
C ASP A 51 17.68 -6.21 -10.76
N GLU A 52 18.11 -4.96 -10.59
CA GLU A 52 18.89 -4.24 -11.59
C GLU A 52 20.21 -5.02 -11.69
N GLU A 53 20.26 -6.05 -12.55
CA GLU A 53 21.53 -6.58 -13.00
C GLU A 53 22.27 -5.34 -13.53
N PRO A 54 23.41 -4.97 -12.92
CA PRO A 54 24.12 -3.77 -13.32
C PRO A 54 24.38 -3.89 -14.81
N CYS A 55 23.95 -2.89 -15.58
CA CYS A 55 24.18 -2.85 -17.02
C CYS A 55 25.67 -3.14 -17.28
N ASP A 56 25.97 -4.22 -18.00
CA ASP A 56 27.33 -4.49 -18.48
C ASP A 56 27.67 -3.41 -19.52
N ASP A 57 28.29 -2.31 -19.08
CA ASP A 57 28.62 -1.15 -19.92
C ASP A 57 29.77 -1.47 -20.91
N GLY A 58 30.17 -2.74 -21.09
CA GLY A 58 31.27 -3.16 -21.96
C GLY A 58 32.65 -2.60 -21.57
N ARG A 59 32.76 -1.85 -20.46
CA ARG A 59 34.02 -1.25 -19.98
C ARG A 59 34.84 -2.19 -19.09
N GLY A 60 34.38 -3.43 -18.91
CA GLY A 60 34.93 -4.39 -17.95
C GLY A 60 35.90 -5.44 -18.52
N ASN A 61 36.27 -5.41 -19.80
CA ASN A 61 37.18 -6.41 -20.36
C ASN A 61 38.34 -5.77 -21.14
N ILE A 62 39.35 -5.28 -20.41
CA ILE A 62 40.71 -5.21 -20.94
C ILE A 62 41.49 -6.42 -20.41
N LYS A 63 41.71 -7.39 -21.28
CA LYS A 63 42.80 -8.36 -21.21
C LYS A 63 43.01 -9.02 -22.56
#